data_AF-A0A3N9V691-F1
#
_entry.id   AF-A0A3N9V691-F1
#
_cell.length_a   1.000
_cell.length_b   1.000
_cell.length_c   1.000
_cell.angle_alpha   90.00
_cell.angle_beta   90.00
_cell.angle_gamma   90.00
#
_symmetry.space_group_name_H-M   'P 1'
#
loop_
_entity.id
_entity.type
_entity.pdbx_description
1 polymer ?
#
loop_
_entity_poly.entity_id
_entity_poly.type
_entity_poly.pdbx_seq_one_letter_code
_entity_poly.pdbx_strand_id
1 'polypeptide(L)'
;MSHSSEVASENTVASTKPFGLQLGAVGFAIASFIVIHGISFGVWRLFVDPQVGVWKFYPQPFGVYLFWAILVIVFIGFNLGMHGFSKMSQPMGGIVVTAVTLALGFAIPMLLIFGYGQLDPAFSAANYAGHGAAGLIVLIGFYGFGVVANSMDGWPWTDAGMQQPMVGFAQIFVGFFLTFVGYIALIYPCLASWTAPDRVLMALPTAIGWFYSVITVWLTTVLVLDLWPYSTFKTRAGRAMAAFFGNFILGTGLYFILLALLKNVLIPADALEKIGPAINLWPAQLGVWIVNILLFWALCCGNAPTSLSPAMNRIARFIITYVLGIGAFIVYMKWFAVEVLHEAAIVPGFGGDPLTWVDLLNLILLIFVCYFGFFGISKKQGTNV
;
A
#
# COMPACT_ATOMS: atom_id res chain seq x y z
N MET A 1 43.40 -28.66 52.61
CA MET A 1 42.42 -27.92 53.44
C MET A 1 42.50 -26.46 53.06
N SER A 2 41.42 -25.91 52.49
CA SER A 2 41.06 -24.48 52.37
C SER A 2 40.06 -24.36 51.23
N HIS A 3 38.79 -24.67 51.53
CA HIS A 3 37.65 -24.34 50.66
C HIS A 3 37.41 -22.83 50.71
N SER A 4 37.41 -22.17 49.54
CA SER A 4 36.75 -20.89 49.35
C SER A 4 35.57 -21.10 48.40
N SER A 5 34.38 -21.11 48.99
CA SER A 5 33.08 -21.14 48.33
C SER A 5 32.82 -19.80 47.64
N GLU A 6 32.93 -19.76 46.31
CA GLU A 6 32.31 -18.70 45.52
C GLU A 6 30.81 -18.99 45.39
N VAL A 7 30.03 -18.13 46.04
CA VAL A 7 28.58 -18.07 45.94
C VAL A 7 28.23 -17.67 44.51
N ALA A 8 27.68 -18.60 43.75
CA ALA A 8 27.04 -18.31 42.47
C ALA A 8 25.84 -17.39 42.73
N SER A 9 25.97 -16.11 42.39
CA SER A 9 24.82 -15.21 42.29
C SER A 9 24.04 -15.60 41.04
N GLU A 10 23.04 -16.46 41.20
CA GLU A 10 21.95 -16.59 40.23
C GLU A 10 21.25 -15.24 40.11
N ASN A 11 21.69 -14.43 39.15
CA ASN A 11 20.90 -13.32 38.64
C ASN A 11 19.70 -13.93 37.90
N THR A 12 18.67 -14.33 38.66
CA THR A 12 17.32 -14.54 38.14
C THR A 12 16.81 -13.18 37.64
N VAL A 13 17.15 -12.84 36.40
CA VAL A 13 16.45 -11.80 35.64
C VAL A 13 15.01 -12.28 35.56
N ALA A 14 14.15 -11.70 36.39
CA ALA A 14 12.72 -11.96 36.38
C ALA A 14 12.24 -11.80 34.93
N SER A 15 11.87 -12.91 34.31
CA SER A 15 11.29 -12.95 32.96
C SER A 15 9.94 -12.24 33.04
N THR A 16 9.97 -10.92 32.83
CA THR A 16 8.77 -10.09 32.70
C THR A 16 7.93 -10.69 31.59
N LYS A 17 6.73 -11.19 31.95
CA LYS A 17 5.77 -11.71 30.97
C LYS A 17 5.61 -10.67 29.86
N PRO A 18 5.75 -11.05 28.58
CA PRO A 18 5.58 -10.11 27.49
C PRO A 18 4.18 -9.49 27.55
N PHE A 19 4.12 -8.16 27.42
CA PHE A 19 2.87 -7.42 27.39
C PHE A 19 2.04 -7.82 26.16
N GLY A 20 0.73 -8.04 26.35
CA GLY A 20 -0.22 -8.38 25.29
C GLY A 20 -0.49 -9.88 25.10
N LEU A 21 -1.34 -10.20 24.13
CA LEU A 21 -1.78 -11.57 23.85
C LEU A 21 -0.74 -12.31 23.00
N GLN A 22 -0.21 -13.42 23.52
CA GLN A 22 0.73 -14.27 22.78
C GLN A 22 0.00 -15.34 21.98
N LEU A 23 0.18 -15.31 20.66
CA LEU A 23 -0.55 -16.17 19.73
C LEU A 23 0.42 -17.00 18.88
N GLY A 24 0.02 -18.22 18.52
CA GLY A 24 0.70 -18.97 17.45
C GLY A 24 0.56 -18.26 16.10
N ALA A 25 1.29 -18.69 15.07
CA ALA A 25 1.33 -18.00 13.77
C ALA A 25 -0.06 -17.74 13.16
N VAL A 26 -0.93 -18.75 13.16
CA VAL A 26 -2.30 -18.63 12.64
C VAL A 26 -3.14 -17.69 13.51
N GLY A 27 -3.10 -17.85 14.83
CA GLY A 27 -3.83 -16.97 15.75
C GLY A 27 -3.40 -15.51 15.63
N PHE A 28 -2.10 -15.26 15.47
CA PHE A 28 -1.56 -13.92 15.26
C PHE A 28 -2.08 -13.30 13.96
N ALA A 29 -2.08 -14.05 12.86
CA ALA A 29 -2.63 -13.56 11.59
C ALA A 29 -4.13 -13.23 11.72
N ILE A 30 -4.92 -14.11 12.33
CA ILE A 30 -6.36 -13.87 12.56
C ILE A 30 -6.59 -12.64 13.43
N ALA A 31 -5.81 -12.47 14.52
CA ALA A 31 -5.94 -11.30 15.38
C ALA A 31 -5.60 -10.00 14.63
N SER A 32 -4.51 -9.99 13.84
CA SER A 32 -4.18 -8.85 12.98
C SER A 32 -5.28 -8.56 11.97
N PHE A 33 -5.86 -9.58 11.34
CA PHE A 33 -6.98 -9.42 10.42
C PHE A 33 -8.17 -8.71 11.10
N ILE A 34 -8.56 -9.17 12.29
CA ILE A 34 -9.68 -8.62 13.07
C ILE A 34 -9.41 -7.17 13.46
N VAL A 35 -8.20 -6.86 13.96
CA VAL A 35 -7.84 -5.49 14.35
C VAL A 35 -7.90 -4.55 13.16
N ILE A 36 -7.29 -4.94 12.03
CA ILE A 36 -7.23 -4.11 10.82
C ILE A 36 -8.65 -3.87 10.28
N HIS A 37 -9.43 -4.92 10.07
CA HIS A 37 -10.78 -4.79 9.53
C HIS A 37 -11.73 -4.09 10.50
N GLY A 38 -11.63 -4.36 11.80
CA GLY A 38 -12.46 -3.73 12.82
C GLY A 38 -12.24 -2.22 12.88
N ILE A 39 -10.99 -1.76 12.88
CA ILE A 39 -10.66 -0.34 12.86
C ILE A 39 -11.07 0.30 11.53
N SER A 40 -10.76 -0.32 10.39
CA SER A 40 -11.16 0.19 9.07
C SER A 40 -12.67 0.31 8.94
N PHE A 41 -13.44 -0.66 9.43
CA PHE A 41 -14.90 -0.60 9.44
C PHE A 41 -15.43 0.50 10.35
N GLY A 42 -14.81 0.71 11.52
CA GLY A 42 -15.13 1.83 12.40
C GLY A 42 -14.88 3.18 11.74
N VAL A 43 -13.74 3.36 11.08
CA VAL A 43 -13.42 4.57 10.30
C VAL A 43 -14.41 4.75 9.15
N TRP A 44 -14.74 3.67 8.44
CA TRP A 44 -15.75 3.71 7.37
C TRP A 44 -17.10 4.21 7.88
N ARG A 45 -17.61 3.61 8.96
CA ARG A 45 -18.90 3.97 9.57
C ARG A 45 -18.93 5.38 10.15
N LEU A 46 -17.78 5.94 10.52
CA LEU A 46 -17.70 7.32 11.02
C LEU A 46 -17.62 8.33 9.86
N PHE A 47 -16.76 8.10 8.88
CA PHE A 47 -16.41 9.12 7.89
C PHE A 47 -16.98 8.88 6.49
N VAL A 48 -17.17 7.63 6.07
CA VAL A 48 -17.27 7.28 4.65
C VAL A 48 -18.65 6.75 4.27
N ASP A 49 -19.20 5.82 5.06
CA ASP A 49 -20.42 5.07 4.73
C ASP A 49 -21.54 5.98 4.19
N PRO A 50 -22.01 5.78 2.94
CA PRO A 50 -22.99 6.67 2.32
C PRO A 50 -24.35 6.70 3.04
N GLN A 51 -24.73 5.60 3.68
CA GLN A 51 -26.04 5.47 4.32
C GLN A 51 -25.98 5.89 5.78
N VAL A 52 -25.07 5.31 6.55
CA VAL A 52 -25.02 5.47 8.01
C VAL A 52 -23.85 6.30 8.51
N GLY A 53 -22.98 6.77 7.61
CA GLY A 53 -21.83 7.59 7.95
C GLY A 53 -22.24 8.87 8.70
N VAL A 54 -21.47 9.25 9.72
CA VAL A 54 -21.72 10.51 10.45
C VAL A 54 -21.39 11.71 9.56
N TRP A 55 -20.27 11.65 8.84
CA TRP A 55 -19.80 12.76 8.00
C TRP A 55 -19.97 12.57 6.48
N LYS A 56 -20.11 11.34 6.00
CA LYS A 56 -20.46 10.99 4.60
C LYS A 56 -19.54 11.62 3.54
N PHE A 57 -18.23 11.51 3.72
CA PHE A 57 -17.20 12.05 2.81
C PHE A 57 -16.91 11.16 1.59
N TYR A 58 -17.81 10.25 1.23
CA TYR A 58 -17.62 9.32 0.12
C TYR A 58 -17.94 9.94 -1.25
N PRO A 59 -17.16 9.62 -2.30
CA PRO A 59 -15.81 9.08 -2.25
C PRO A 59 -14.77 10.19 -1.97
N GLN A 60 -15.12 11.43 -2.32
CA GLN A 60 -14.33 12.63 -2.04
C GLN A 60 -15.07 13.52 -1.04
N PRO A 61 -14.35 14.17 -0.12
CA PRO A 61 -12.89 14.35 -0.09
C PRO A 61 -12.10 13.21 0.61
N PHE A 62 -12.76 12.16 1.09
CA PHE A 62 -12.08 11.11 1.86
C PHE A 62 -10.91 10.46 1.12
N GLY A 63 -11.11 10.08 -0.15
CA GLY A 63 -10.11 9.36 -0.95
C GLY A 63 -8.79 10.10 -1.10
N VAL A 64 -8.79 11.42 -1.37
CA VAL A 64 -7.53 12.16 -1.52
C VAL A 64 -6.71 12.17 -0.23
N TYR A 65 -7.36 12.39 0.92
CA TYR A 65 -6.66 12.40 2.22
C TYR A 65 -6.17 11.02 2.62
N LEU A 66 -6.94 9.97 2.31
CA LEU A 66 -6.54 8.58 2.49
C LEU A 66 -5.25 8.28 1.70
N PHE A 67 -5.23 8.60 0.40
CA PHE A 67 -4.08 8.35 -0.46
C PHE A 67 -2.84 9.10 0.03
N TRP A 68 -2.98 10.38 0.36
CA TRP A 68 -1.86 11.17 0.88
C TRP A 68 -1.37 10.68 2.25
N ALA A 69 -2.25 10.21 3.13
CA ALA A 69 -1.84 9.59 4.39
C ALA A 69 -0.98 8.34 4.14
N ILE A 70 -1.36 7.47 3.19
CA ILE A 70 -0.54 6.32 2.79
C ILE A 70 0.82 6.78 2.27
N LEU A 71 0.86 7.80 1.42
CA LEU A 71 2.12 8.32 0.88
C LEU A 71 3.03 8.90 1.97
N VAL A 72 2.47 9.57 2.97
CA VAL A 72 3.23 10.05 4.13
C VAL A 72 3.79 8.89 4.96
N ILE A 73 3.08 7.76 5.06
CA ILE A 73 3.66 6.54 5.65
C ILE A 73 4.90 6.09 4.87
N VAL A 74 4.86 6.14 3.53
CA VAL A 74 6.05 5.84 2.71
C VAL A 74 7.20 6.78 3.07
N PHE A 75 6.95 8.09 3.19
CA PHE A 75 8.01 9.04 3.56
C PHE A 75 8.61 8.76 4.93
N ILE A 76 7.77 8.60 5.97
CA ILE A 76 8.23 8.46 7.35
C ILE A 76 8.79 7.06 7.59
N GLY A 77 8.03 6.03 7.21
CA GLY A 77 8.35 4.64 7.52
C GLY A 77 9.39 4.04 6.59
N PHE A 78 9.29 4.31 5.29
CA PHE A 78 10.05 3.59 4.27
C PHE A 78 11.28 4.39 3.87
N ASN A 79 11.11 5.67 3.52
CA ASN A 79 12.23 6.50 3.11
C ASN A 79 13.10 6.91 4.30
N LEU A 80 12.50 7.51 5.33
CA LEU A 80 13.22 7.98 6.51
C LEU A 80 13.48 6.89 7.56
N GLY A 81 12.98 5.66 7.37
CA GLY A 81 13.23 4.53 8.27
C GLY A 81 12.78 4.79 9.72
N MET A 82 11.67 5.50 9.90
CA MET A 82 11.16 5.94 11.22
C MET A 82 12.14 6.81 12.01
N HIS A 83 13.09 7.48 11.34
CA HIS A 83 14.02 8.38 12.00
C HIS A 83 13.27 9.49 12.75
N GLY A 84 13.69 9.77 13.98
CA GLY A 84 13.00 10.68 14.90
C GLY A 84 11.91 10.04 15.75
N PHE A 85 11.36 8.89 15.34
CA PHE A 85 10.28 8.19 16.07
C PHE A 85 10.68 6.82 16.62
N SER A 86 11.77 6.22 16.12
CA SER A 86 12.20 4.85 16.44
C SER A 86 12.51 4.57 17.91
N LYS A 87 12.76 5.61 18.72
CA LYS A 87 13.07 5.48 20.16
C LYS A 87 11.84 5.62 21.07
N MET A 88 10.67 5.92 20.51
CA MET A 88 9.46 6.14 21.31
C MET A 88 8.84 4.80 21.74
N SER A 89 8.46 4.69 23.01
CA SER A 89 7.77 3.52 23.53
C SER A 89 6.34 3.42 23.00
N GLN A 90 5.87 2.20 22.76
CA GLN A 90 4.48 1.95 22.41
C GLN A 90 3.56 2.03 23.64
N PRO A 91 2.31 2.54 23.51
CA PRO A 91 1.64 2.91 22.26
C PRO A 91 1.90 4.36 21.81
N MET A 92 2.62 5.16 22.62
CA MET A 92 2.77 6.59 22.38
C MET A 92 3.51 6.90 21.06
N GLY A 93 4.54 6.11 20.73
CA GLY A 93 5.20 6.19 19.43
C GLY A 93 4.20 6.05 18.28
N GLY A 94 3.39 4.98 18.29
CA GLY A 94 2.36 4.76 17.29
C GLY A 94 1.37 5.92 17.18
N ILE A 95 0.86 6.41 18.31
CA ILE A 95 -0.10 7.54 18.37
C ILE A 95 0.51 8.81 17.74
N VAL A 96 1.73 9.16 18.14
CA VAL A 96 2.40 10.38 17.66
C VAL A 96 2.68 10.30 16.16
N VAL A 97 3.21 9.17 15.68
CA VAL A 97 3.47 9.04 14.24
C VAL A 97 2.17 9.04 13.44
N THR A 98 1.12 8.36 13.90
CA THR A 98 -0.20 8.43 13.27
C THR A 98 -0.73 9.86 13.20
N ALA A 99 -0.63 10.64 14.29
CA ALA A 99 -1.08 12.02 14.31
C ALA A 99 -0.32 12.90 13.30
N VAL A 100 1.01 12.74 13.22
CA VAL A 100 1.85 13.43 12.21
C VAL A 100 1.45 13.02 10.79
N THR A 101 1.25 11.72 10.56
CA THR A 101 0.83 11.19 9.25
C THR A 101 -0.50 11.75 8.80
N LEU A 102 -1.48 11.81 9.70
CA LEU A 102 -2.77 12.42 9.39
C LEU A 102 -2.62 13.92 9.14
N ALA A 103 -1.92 14.66 10.01
CA ALA A 103 -1.72 16.10 9.85
C ALA A 103 -1.09 16.45 8.48
N LEU A 104 -0.04 15.73 8.08
CA LEU A 104 0.61 15.90 6.77
C LEU A 104 -0.27 15.40 5.62
N GLY A 105 -0.96 14.26 5.82
CA GLY A 105 -1.90 13.70 4.85
C GLY A 105 -3.07 14.63 4.54
N PHE A 106 -3.45 15.51 5.47
CA PHE A 106 -4.38 16.61 5.25
C PHE A 106 -3.69 17.85 4.65
N ALA A 107 -2.58 18.30 5.25
CA ALA A 107 -1.93 19.56 4.90
C ALA A 107 -1.44 19.60 3.44
N ILE A 108 -0.80 18.54 2.97
CA ILE A 108 -0.22 18.51 1.62
C ILE A 108 -1.30 18.63 0.52
N PRO A 109 -2.33 17.78 0.46
CA PRO A 109 -3.39 17.95 -0.54
C PRO A 109 -4.16 19.26 -0.37
N MET A 110 -4.34 19.78 0.86
CA MET A 110 -4.96 21.11 1.02
C MET A 110 -4.12 22.22 0.40
N LEU A 111 -2.79 22.18 0.52
CA LEU A 111 -1.91 23.15 -0.14
C LEU A 111 -2.00 23.06 -1.66
N LEU A 112 -2.15 21.85 -2.21
CA LEU A 112 -2.36 21.67 -3.65
C LEU A 112 -3.74 22.17 -4.09
N ILE A 113 -4.80 21.81 -3.37
CA ILE A 113 -6.18 22.08 -3.77
C ILE A 113 -6.57 23.54 -3.55
N PHE A 114 -6.28 24.08 -2.36
CA PHE A 114 -6.69 25.43 -1.96
C PHE A 114 -5.60 26.47 -2.16
N GLY A 115 -4.33 26.07 -2.24
CA GLY A 115 -3.21 26.94 -2.56
C GLY A 115 -2.93 26.95 -4.06
N TYR A 116 -2.36 25.87 -4.59
CA TYR A 116 -1.99 25.79 -6.02
C TYR A 116 -3.21 25.82 -6.96
N GLY A 117 -4.37 25.31 -6.52
CA GLY A 117 -5.63 25.39 -7.26
C GLY A 117 -6.14 26.82 -7.52
N GLN A 118 -5.57 27.84 -6.86
CA GLN A 118 -5.81 29.25 -7.21
C GLN A 118 -5.10 29.68 -8.49
N LEU A 119 -4.02 28.97 -8.86
CA LEU A 119 -3.19 29.25 -10.03
C LEU A 119 -3.54 28.33 -11.20
N ASP A 120 -3.92 27.08 -10.91
CA ASP A 120 -4.26 26.07 -11.91
C ASP A 120 -5.66 25.46 -11.66
N PRO A 121 -6.62 25.67 -12.56
CA PRO A 121 -7.97 25.11 -12.45
C PRO A 121 -8.03 23.58 -12.31
N ALA A 122 -7.03 22.84 -12.81
CA ALA A 122 -6.95 21.40 -12.66
C ALA A 122 -6.85 20.96 -11.19
N PHE A 123 -6.31 21.83 -10.34
CA PHE A 123 -6.19 21.60 -8.89
C PHE A 123 -7.28 22.33 -8.08
N SER A 124 -8.28 22.95 -8.73
CA SER A 124 -9.29 23.72 -8.01
C SER A 124 -10.19 22.86 -7.10
N ALA A 125 -10.63 23.44 -5.98
CA ALA A 125 -11.62 22.79 -5.11
C ALA A 125 -13.02 22.67 -5.75
N ALA A 126 -13.27 23.42 -6.83
CA ALA A 126 -14.55 23.43 -7.52
C ALA A 126 -14.90 22.04 -8.05
N ASN A 127 -16.11 21.56 -7.73
CA ASN A 127 -16.62 20.25 -8.12
C ASN A 127 -15.66 19.08 -7.81
N TYR A 128 -14.82 19.23 -6.78
CA TYR A 128 -13.80 18.26 -6.39
C TYR A 128 -12.72 17.96 -7.44
N ALA A 129 -12.54 18.80 -8.47
CA ALA A 129 -11.56 18.57 -9.55
C ALA A 129 -10.13 18.33 -9.01
N GLY A 130 -9.68 19.20 -8.11
CA GLY A 130 -8.38 19.13 -7.49
C GLY A 130 -8.18 17.93 -6.56
N HIS A 131 -9.26 17.31 -6.06
CA HIS A 131 -9.16 16.11 -5.22
C HIS A 131 -8.71 14.91 -6.06
N GLY A 132 -9.22 14.80 -7.30
CA GLY A 132 -8.76 13.81 -8.26
C GLY A 132 -7.33 14.07 -8.70
N ALA A 133 -7.00 15.30 -9.10
CA ALA A 133 -5.65 15.69 -9.53
C ALA A 133 -4.60 15.42 -8.43
N ALA A 134 -4.83 15.92 -7.22
CA ALA A 134 -3.94 15.70 -6.09
C ALA A 134 -3.87 14.22 -5.67
N GLY A 135 -4.98 13.48 -5.76
CA GLY A 135 -5.00 12.05 -5.47
C GLY A 135 -4.15 11.24 -6.45
N LEU A 136 -4.18 11.58 -7.74
CA LEU A 136 -3.44 10.85 -8.78
C LEU A 136 -1.91 11.07 -8.73
N ILE A 137 -1.45 12.14 -8.07
CA ILE A 137 -0.02 12.28 -7.73
C ILE A 137 0.44 11.09 -6.88
N VAL A 138 -0.40 10.64 -5.94
CA VAL A 138 -0.07 9.53 -5.05
C VAL A 138 0.13 8.23 -5.81
N LEU A 139 -0.64 7.98 -6.88
CA LEU A 139 -0.47 6.77 -7.69
C LEU A 139 0.96 6.66 -8.23
N ILE A 140 1.46 7.72 -8.86
CA ILE A 140 2.83 7.75 -9.40
C ILE A 140 3.85 7.78 -8.26
N GLY A 141 3.56 8.56 -7.22
CA GLY A 141 4.41 8.71 -6.05
C GLY A 141 4.65 7.41 -5.32
N PHE A 142 3.60 6.64 -5.05
CA PHE A 142 3.70 5.40 -4.30
C PHE A 142 4.74 4.45 -4.90
N TYR A 143 4.76 4.34 -6.23
CA TYR A 143 5.83 3.62 -6.93
C TYR A 143 7.18 4.35 -6.82
N GLY A 144 7.26 5.62 -7.19
CA GLY A 144 8.52 6.38 -7.24
C GLY A 144 9.27 6.43 -5.90
N PHE A 145 8.57 6.70 -4.80
CA PHE A 145 9.16 6.74 -3.46
C PHE A 145 9.43 5.35 -2.90
N GLY A 146 8.53 4.39 -3.16
CA GLY A 146 8.61 3.04 -2.63
C GLY A 146 9.64 2.15 -3.32
N VAL A 147 9.75 2.20 -4.66
CA VAL A 147 10.71 1.37 -5.42
C VAL A 147 12.14 1.74 -5.08
N VAL A 148 12.41 3.03 -4.87
CA VAL A 148 13.73 3.55 -4.51
C VAL A 148 14.12 3.09 -3.10
N ALA A 149 13.18 3.10 -2.15
CA ALA A 149 13.44 2.64 -0.79
C ALA A 149 13.62 1.11 -0.71
N ASN A 150 12.75 0.33 -1.36
CA ASN A 150 12.68 -1.12 -1.17
C ASN A 150 13.43 -1.91 -2.24
N SER A 151 13.07 -1.75 -3.52
CA SER A 151 13.62 -2.60 -4.59
C SER A 151 15.02 -2.18 -5.03
N MET A 152 15.31 -0.87 -4.95
CA MET A 152 16.65 -0.33 -5.15
C MET A 152 17.45 -0.28 -3.85
N ASP A 153 16.82 -0.52 -2.69
CA ASP A 153 17.47 -0.60 -1.38
C ASP A 153 18.32 0.65 -1.06
N GLY A 154 17.81 1.84 -1.43
CA GLY A 154 18.51 3.12 -1.25
C GLY A 154 19.76 3.32 -2.11
N TRP A 155 19.98 2.49 -3.13
CA TRP A 155 21.01 2.72 -4.14
C TRP A 155 20.74 4.03 -4.92
N PRO A 156 21.77 4.85 -5.22
CA PRO A 156 23.21 4.63 -5.00
C PRO A 156 23.74 5.15 -3.65
N TRP A 157 22.93 5.82 -2.84
CA TRP A 157 23.43 6.55 -1.65
C TRP A 157 23.96 5.63 -0.56
N THR A 158 23.32 4.47 -0.39
CA THR A 158 23.79 3.46 0.56
C THR A 158 25.14 2.86 0.15
N ASP A 159 25.44 2.76 -1.15
CA ASP A 159 26.78 2.33 -1.63
C ASP A 159 27.84 3.42 -1.36
N ALA A 160 27.44 4.69 -1.34
CA ALA A 160 28.29 5.81 -0.95
C ALA A 160 28.47 5.94 0.58
N GLY A 161 27.95 4.99 1.38
CA GLY A 161 28.08 4.97 2.83
C GLY A 161 27.13 5.92 3.58
N MET A 162 26.19 6.56 2.88
CA MET A 162 25.23 7.46 3.49
C MET A 162 24.30 6.69 4.44
N GLN A 163 23.95 7.32 5.57
CA GLN A 163 23.08 6.75 6.60
C GLN A 163 21.76 7.53 6.71
N GLN A 164 20.78 6.97 7.44
CA GLN A 164 19.57 7.72 7.78
C GLN A 164 19.92 8.91 8.69
N PRO A 165 19.28 10.09 8.52
CA PRO A 165 18.13 10.35 7.63
C PRO A 165 18.53 10.81 6.21
N MET A 166 19.82 10.96 5.91
CA MET A 166 20.29 11.52 4.64
C MET A 166 19.92 10.64 3.44
N VAL A 167 20.01 9.32 3.58
CA VAL A 167 19.53 8.38 2.55
C VAL A 167 18.05 8.64 2.28
N GLY A 168 17.21 8.72 3.32
CA GLY A 168 15.78 8.97 3.15
C GLY A 168 15.46 10.27 2.44
N PHE A 169 16.15 11.38 2.76
CA PHE A 169 15.96 12.63 2.02
C PHE A 169 16.35 12.52 0.55
N ALA A 170 17.44 11.82 0.24
CA ALA A 170 17.86 11.60 -1.13
C ALA A 170 16.86 10.74 -1.92
N GLN A 171 16.31 9.70 -1.28
CA GLN A 171 15.24 8.87 -1.85
C GLN A 171 13.96 9.68 -2.08
N ILE A 172 13.59 10.57 -1.15
CA ILE A 172 12.43 11.47 -1.32
C ILE A 172 12.67 12.42 -2.49
N PHE A 173 13.84 13.00 -2.62
CA PHE A 173 14.13 13.91 -3.74
C PHE A 173 14.03 13.21 -5.11
N VAL A 174 14.60 12.01 -5.23
CA VAL A 174 14.49 11.23 -6.48
C VAL A 174 13.06 10.72 -6.70
N GLY A 175 12.39 10.24 -5.66
CA GLY A 175 10.99 9.84 -5.74
C GLY A 175 10.10 10.99 -6.20
N PHE A 176 10.34 12.22 -5.71
CA PHE A 176 9.64 13.42 -6.16
C PHE A 176 9.90 13.71 -7.64
N PHE A 177 11.15 13.68 -8.09
CA PHE A 177 11.49 13.88 -9.50
C PHE A 177 10.78 12.86 -10.40
N LEU A 178 10.81 11.58 -10.05
CA LEU A 178 10.14 10.51 -10.78
C LEU A 178 8.62 10.70 -10.80
N THR A 179 8.05 11.10 -9.66
CA THR A 179 6.62 11.40 -9.53
C THR A 179 6.22 12.55 -10.43
N PHE A 180 6.99 13.63 -10.41
CA PHE A 180 6.74 14.81 -11.22
C PHE A 180 6.77 14.47 -12.72
N VAL A 181 7.82 13.79 -13.18
CA VAL A 181 7.94 13.37 -14.59
C VAL A 181 6.79 12.45 -15.00
N GLY A 182 6.47 11.44 -14.19
CA GLY A 182 5.39 10.50 -14.48
C GLY A 182 4.01 11.17 -14.49
N TYR A 183 3.75 12.07 -13.53
CA TYR A 183 2.49 12.80 -13.43
C TYR A 183 2.30 13.76 -14.62
N ILE A 184 3.34 14.52 -14.98
CA ILE A 184 3.30 15.45 -16.12
C ILE A 184 3.18 14.71 -17.45
N ALA A 185 3.76 13.52 -17.59
CA ALA A 185 3.67 12.75 -18.82
C ALA A 185 2.33 12.03 -18.99
N LEU A 186 1.80 11.43 -17.91
CA LEU A 186 0.70 10.46 -17.99
C LEU A 186 -0.65 10.98 -17.50
N ILE A 187 -0.65 11.87 -16.50
CA ILE A 187 -1.86 12.22 -15.77
C ILE A 187 -2.29 13.66 -16.07
N TYR A 188 -1.41 14.62 -15.81
CA TYR A 188 -1.72 16.04 -15.90
C TYR A 188 -2.28 16.48 -17.26
N PRO A 189 -1.78 15.98 -18.42
CA PRO A 189 -2.35 16.30 -19.72
C PRO A 189 -3.82 15.88 -19.87
N CYS A 190 -4.26 14.86 -19.13
CA CYS A 190 -5.67 14.42 -19.11
C CYS A 190 -6.58 15.33 -18.28
N LEU A 191 -6.01 16.17 -17.41
CA LEU A 191 -6.74 16.98 -16.43
C LEU A 191 -6.70 18.48 -16.77
N ALA A 192 -5.60 18.92 -17.37
CA ALA A 192 -5.38 20.32 -17.71
C ALA A 192 -6.30 20.77 -18.86
N SER A 193 -7.12 21.79 -18.58
CA SER A 193 -8.11 22.32 -19.54
C SER A 193 -7.51 22.92 -20.82
N TRP A 194 -6.22 23.24 -20.80
CA TRP A 194 -5.47 23.83 -21.91
C TRP A 194 -4.76 22.79 -22.78
N THR A 195 -4.82 21.50 -22.41
CA THR A 195 -4.15 20.44 -23.17
C THR A 195 -4.99 20.02 -24.36
N ALA A 196 -4.36 19.96 -25.54
CA ALA A 196 -5.01 19.44 -26.74
C ALA A 196 -5.07 17.89 -26.71
N PRO A 197 -6.13 17.25 -27.23
CA PRO A 197 -6.30 15.79 -27.15
C PRO A 197 -5.15 14.96 -27.74
N ASP A 198 -4.45 15.49 -28.74
CA ASP A 198 -3.28 14.86 -29.39
C ASP A 198 -2.02 14.85 -28.51
N ARG A 199 -2.02 15.60 -27.40
CA ARG A 199 -0.92 15.64 -26.41
C ARG A 199 -1.11 14.66 -25.26
N VAL A 200 -2.26 13.98 -25.20
CA VAL A 200 -2.53 12.93 -24.21
C VAL A 200 -1.92 11.62 -24.69
N LEU A 201 -0.87 11.15 -24.02
CA LEU A 201 -0.19 9.90 -24.36
C LEU A 201 -1.10 8.67 -24.20
N MET A 202 -1.97 8.71 -23.19
CA MET A 202 -2.85 7.60 -22.82
C MET A 202 -4.07 8.15 -22.08
N ALA A 203 -5.26 7.61 -22.35
CA ALA A 203 -6.46 7.98 -21.63
C ALA A 203 -6.32 7.69 -20.12
N LEU A 204 -6.86 8.59 -19.29
CA LEU A 204 -6.70 8.53 -17.83
C LEU A 204 -7.10 7.17 -17.20
N PRO A 205 -8.24 6.53 -17.54
CA PRO A 205 -8.57 5.21 -16.99
C PRO A 205 -7.50 4.15 -17.29
N THR A 206 -6.96 4.16 -18.51
CA THR A 206 -5.89 3.24 -18.93
C THR A 206 -4.59 3.55 -18.18
N ALA A 207 -4.22 4.82 -18.02
CA ALA A 207 -3.03 5.22 -17.28
C ALA A 207 -3.11 4.75 -15.82
N ILE A 208 -4.27 4.89 -15.18
CA ILE A 208 -4.51 4.42 -13.81
C ILE A 208 -4.38 2.89 -13.72
N GLY A 209 -5.13 2.14 -14.54
CA GLY A 209 -5.11 0.69 -14.52
C GLY A 209 -3.73 0.10 -14.84
N TRP A 210 -3.05 0.67 -15.84
CA TRP A 210 -1.71 0.25 -16.24
C TRP A 210 -0.68 0.52 -15.14
N PHE A 211 -0.64 1.74 -14.60
CA PHE A 211 0.35 2.10 -13.60
C PHE A 211 0.11 1.36 -12.27
N TYR A 212 -1.13 1.11 -11.89
CA TYR A 212 -1.42 0.26 -10.73
C TYR A 212 -0.97 -1.20 -10.95
N SER A 213 -1.00 -1.69 -12.19
CA SER A 213 -0.44 -3.01 -12.52
C SER A 213 1.08 -3.04 -12.34
N VAL A 214 1.78 -1.93 -12.63
CA VAL A 214 3.21 -1.77 -12.30
C VAL A 214 3.44 -1.84 -10.79
N ILE A 215 2.61 -1.15 -9.98
CA ILE A 215 2.66 -1.22 -8.51
C ILE A 215 2.43 -2.65 -8.02
N THR A 216 1.43 -3.35 -8.59
CA THR A 216 1.09 -4.72 -8.20
C THR A 216 2.27 -5.66 -8.47
N VAL A 217 2.94 -5.54 -9.63
CA VAL A 217 4.16 -6.31 -9.92
C VAL A 217 5.29 -5.93 -8.98
N TRP A 218 5.52 -4.64 -8.75
CA TRP A 218 6.57 -4.19 -7.83
C TRP A 218 6.41 -4.81 -6.44
N LEU A 219 5.21 -4.74 -5.87
CA LEU A 219 4.94 -5.33 -4.56
C LEU A 219 5.00 -6.86 -4.59
N THR A 220 4.55 -7.49 -5.68
CA THR A 220 4.68 -8.95 -5.86
C THR A 220 6.14 -9.38 -5.84
N THR A 221 6.99 -8.68 -6.61
CA THR A 221 8.40 -9.03 -6.71
C THR A 221 9.11 -8.84 -5.37
N VAL A 222 8.91 -7.70 -4.69
CA VAL A 222 9.63 -7.40 -3.45
C VAL A 222 9.12 -8.16 -2.23
N LEU A 223 7.79 -8.37 -2.11
CA LEU A 223 7.21 -8.99 -0.92
C LEU A 223 7.15 -10.52 -0.99
N VAL A 224 6.97 -11.07 -2.19
CA VAL A 224 6.60 -12.49 -2.35
C VAL A 224 7.62 -13.28 -3.18
N LEU A 225 8.26 -12.65 -4.17
CA LEU A 225 9.22 -13.31 -5.05
C LEU A 225 10.70 -13.09 -4.65
N ASP A 226 10.96 -12.52 -3.46
CA ASP A 226 12.31 -12.18 -2.97
C ASP A 226 13.12 -11.37 -4.00
N LEU A 227 12.48 -10.39 -4.65
CA LEU A 227 13.00 -9.53 -5.71
C LEU A 227 13.37 -10.27 -7.01
N TRP A 228 12.97 -11.52 -7.19
CA TRP A 228 13.07 -12.22 -8.49
C TRP A 228 12.11 -11.58 -9.51
N PRO A 229 12.52 -11.41 -10.79
CA PRO A 229 13.75 -11.89 -11.42
C PRO A 229 14.97 -10.98 -11.26
N TYR A 230 14.82 -9.77 -10.71
CA TYR A 230 15.88 -8.77 -10.64
C TYR A 230 17.04 -9.19 -9.72
N SER A 231 16.77 -10.06 -8.75
CA SER A 231 17.78 -10.66 -7.88
C SER A 231 18.87 -11.45 -8.65
N THR A 232 18.63 -11.82 -9.91
CA THR A 232 19.60 -12.54 -10.76
C THR A 232 20.75 -11.65 -11.26
N PHE A 233 20.60 -10.33 -11.21
CA PHE A 233 21.66 -9.40 -11.56
C PHE A 233 22.75 -9.38 -10.48
N LYS A 234 24.01 -9.50 -10.91
CA LYS A 234 25.19 -9.63 -10.02
C LYS A 234 25.54 -8.35 -9.27
N THR A 235 25.34 -7.19 -9.89
CA THR A 235 25.66 -5.89 -9.29
C THR A 235 24.43 -5.28 -8.64
N ARG A 236 24.60 -4.53 -7.55
CA ARG A 236 23.51 -3.81 -6.89
C ARG A 236 22.87 -2.78 -7.82
N ALA A 237 23.70 -2.02 -8.55
CA ALA A 237 23.23 -1.10 -9.58
C ALA A 237 22.39 -1.80 -10.67
N GLY A 238 22.87 -2.94 -11.18
CA GLY A 238 22.14 -3.72 -12.19
C GLY A 238 20.79 -4.20 -11.67
N ARG A 239 20.75 -4.70 -10.44
CA ARG A 239 19.52 -5.10 -9.76
C ARG A 239 18.55 -3.94 -9.57
N ALA A 240 19.04 -2.79 -9.10
CA ALA A 240 18.24 -1.59 -8.86
C ALA A 240 17.60 -1.08 -10.16
N MET A 241 18.39 -0.93 -11.23
CA MET A 241 17.91 -0.48 -12.54
C MET A 241 16.98 -1.51 -13.19
N ALA A 242 17.28 -2.81 -13.06
CA ALA A 242 16.42 -3.87 -13.56
C ALA A 242 15.08 -3.91 -12.83
N ALA A 243 15.07 -3.70 -11.51
CA ALA A 243 13.83 -3.60 -10.75
C ALA A 243 13.02 -2.37 -11.18
N PHE A 244 13.68 -1.21 -11.28
CA PHE A 244 13.02 0.04 -11.67
C PHE A 244 12.34 -0.04 -13.05
N PHE A 245 13.05 -0.50 -14.08
CA PHE A 245 12.49 -0.58 -15.44
C PHE A 245 11.70 -1.87 -15.69
N GLY A 246 12.15 -2.98 -15.12
CA GLY A 246 11.52 -4.28 -15.32
C GLY A 246 10.10 -4.34 -14.76
N ASN A 247 9.81 -3.59 -13.69
CA ASN A 247 8.45 -3.51 -13.15
C ASN A 247 7.48 -2.90 -14.17
N PHE A 248 7.92 -1.96 -15.01
CA PHE A 248 7.09 -1.42 -16.09
C PHE A 248 6.79 -2.47 -17.16
N ILE A 249 7.79 -3.26 -17.55
CA ILE A 249 7.62 -4.31 -18.57
C ILE A 249 6.65 -5.38 -18.07
N LEU A 250 6.94 -5.95 -16.89
CA LEU A 250 6.10 -6.97 -16.28
C LEU A 250 4.72 -6.43 -15.91
N GLY A 251 4.63 -5.18 -15.42
CA GLY A 251 3.38 -4.49 -15.10
C GLY A 251 2.50 -4.26 -16.32
N THR A 252 3.11 -3.97 -17.48
CA THR A 252 2.38 -3.88 -18.76
C THR A 252 1.79 -5.24 -19.13
N GLY A 253 2.55 -6.32 -18.99
CA GLY A 253 2.03 -7.67 -19.19
C GLY A 253 0.88 -7.99 -18.22
N LEU A 254 1.06 -7.69 -16.93
CA LEU A 254 0.04 -7.89 -15.91
C LEU A 254 -1.24 -7.10 -16.19
N TYR A 255 -1.12 -5.85 -16.67
CA TYR A 255 -2.28 -5.02 -17.02
C TYR A 255 -3.22 -5.73 -17.99
N PHE A 256 -2.67 -6.29 -19.09
CA PHE A 256 -3.48 -7.01 -20.07
C PHE A 256 -4.03 -8.32 -19.53
N ILE A 257 -3.27 -9.03 -18.68
CA ILE A 257 -3.75 -10.26 -18.01
C ILE A 257 -4.93 -9.95 -17.10
N LEU A 258 -4.81 -8.95 -16.23
CA LEU A 258 -5.88 -8.55 -15.31
C LEU A 258 -7.09 -8.04 -16.08
N LEU A 259 -6.88 -7.22 -17.11
CA LEU A 259 -7.96 -6.70 -17.95
C LEU A 259 -8.71 -7.85 -18.66
N ALA A 260 -7.99 -8.83 -19.20
CA ALA A 260 -8.59 -10.01 -19.82
C ALA A 260 -9.35 -10.87 -18.79
N LEU A 261 -8.79 -11.07 -17.61
CA LEU A 261 -9.46 -11.80 -16.52
C LEU A 261 -10.75 -11.12 -16.08
N LEU A 262 -10.72 -9.79 -15.94
CA LEU A 262 -11.88 -8.98 -15.56
C LEU A 262 -12.99 -9.06 -16.62
N LYS A 263 -12.64 -8.83 -17.89
CA LYS A 263 -13.61 -8.82 -19.01
C LYS A 263 -14.21 -10.19 -19.30
N ASN A 264 -13.44 -11.26 -19.14
CA ASN A 264 -13.86 -12.58 -19.64
C ASN A 264 -14.31 -13.53 -18.53
N VAL A 265 -14.02 -13.24 -17.26
CA VAL A 265 -14.25 -14.19 -16.16
C VAL A 265 -14.92 -13.55 -14.94
N LEU A 266 -14.39 -12.41 -14.47
CA LEU A 266 -14.78 -11.90 -13.14
C LEU A 266 -15.99 -10.96 -13.15
N ILE A 267 -16.16 -10.17 -14.21
CA ILE A 267 -17.21 -9.16 -14.30
C ILE A 267 -18.36 -9.68 -15.17
N PRO A 268 -19.62 -9.64 -14.68
CA PRO A 268 -20.80 -9.96 -15.48
C PRO A 268 -20.95 -9.08 -16.74
N ALA A 269 -21.55 -9.62 -17.81
CA ALA A 269 -21.65 -8.93 -19.10
C ALA A 269 -22.46 -7.61 -19.04
N ASP A 270 -23.54 -7.59 -18.25
CA ASP A 270 -24.36 -6.40 -18.01
C ASP A 270 -23.62 -5.32 -17.20
N ALA A 271 -22.80 -5.74 -16.23
CA ALA A 271 -21.90 -4.82 -15.53
C ALA A 271 -20.83 -4.25 -16.47
N LEU A 272 -20.23 -5.08 -17.34
CA LEU A 272 -19.25 -4.64 -18.33
C LEU A 272 -19.81 -3.59 -19.29
N GLU A 273 -21.06 -3.78 -19.75
CA GLU A 273 -21.74 -2.81 -20.61
C GLU A 273 -21.89 -1.45 -19.92
N LYS A 274 -22.31 -1.44 -18.65
CA LYS A 274 -22.45 -0.20 -17.86
C LYS A 274 -21.11 0.47 -17.55
N ILE A 275 -20.07 -0.32 -17.28
CA ILE A 275 -18.72 0.18 -17.01
C ILE A 275 -18.15 0.83 -18.28
N GLY A 276 -18.40 0.25 -19.45
CA GLY A 276 -17.97 0.79 -20.73
C GLY A 276 -16.47 1.06 -20.79
N PRO A 277 -16.02 2.22 -21.33
CA PRO A 277 -14.60 2.56 -21.46
C PRO A 277 -13.81 2.59 -20.14
N ALA A 278 -14.50 2.78 -19.00
CA ALA A 278 -13.87 2.81 -17.69
C ALA A 278 -13.30 1.45 -17.27
N ILE A 279 -13.60 0.36 -18.00
CA ILE A 279 -13.04 -0.98 -17.75
C ILE A 279 -11.51 -0.99 -17.72
N ASN A 280 -10.87 -0.06 -18.43
CA ASN A 280 -9.41 0.09 -18.44
C ASN A 280 -8.83 0.54 -17.09
N LEU A 281 -9.64 1.09 -16.18
CA LEU A 281 -9.25 1.39 -14.80
C LEU A 281 -9.35 0.17 -13.87
N TRP A 282 -10.16 -0.84 -14.21
CA TRP A 282 -10.44 -1.96 -13.32
C TRP A 282 -9.26 -2.87 -12.99
N PRO A 283 -8.18 -2.96 -13.80
CA PRO A 283 -6.93 -3.57 -13.34
C PRO A 283 -6.39 -2.95 -12.05
N ALA A 284 -6.63 -1.67 -11.78
CA ALA A 284 -6.33 -1.06 -10.48
C ALA A 284 -7.25 -1.56 -9.36
N GLN A 285 -8.55 -1.70 -9.64
CA GLN A 285 -9.56 -2.19 -8.68
C GLN A 285 -9.31 -3.65 -8.25
N LEU A 286 -8.85 -4.50 -9.17
CA LEU A 286 -8.41 -5.85 -8.81
C LEU A 286 -7.00 -5.85 -8.21
N GLY A 287 -6.10 -5.01 -8.74
CA GLY A 287 -4.73 -4.87 -8.26
C GLY A 287 -4.65 -4.48 -6.80
N VAL A 288 -5.49 -3.55 -6.33
CA VAL A 288 -5.47 -3.09 -4.92
C VAL A 288 -5.82 -4.21 -3.94
N TRP A 289 -6.75 -5.10 -4.30
CA TRP A 289 -7.05 -6.30 -3.51
C TRP A 289 -5.87 -7.27 -3.47
N ILE A 290 -5.22 -7.51 -4.61
CA ILE A 290 -4.01 -8.35 -4.67
C ILE A 290 -2.91 -7.71 -3.79
N VAL A 291 -2.69 -6.40 -3.91
CA VAL A 291 -1.72 -5.65 -3.10
C VAL A 291 -2.00 -5.74 -1.60
N ASN A 292 -3.26 -5.59 -1.20
CA ASN A 292 -3.64 -5.73 0.21
C ASN A 292 -3.30 -7.13 0.76
N ILE A 293 -3.62 -8.18 -0.01
CA ILE A 293 -3.27 -9.54 0.37
C ILE A 293 -1.75 -9.76 0.38
N LEU A 294 -1.00 -9.22 -0.59
CA LEU A 294 0.47 -9.29 -0.59
C LEU A 294 1.06 -8.67 0.68
N LEU A 295 0.59 -7.48 1.06
CA LEU A 295 1.00 -6.78 2.27
C LEU A 295 0.64 -7.57 3.53
N PHE A 296 -0.61 -7.99 3.65
CA PHE A 296 -1.10 -8.74 4.80
C PHE A 296 -0.36 -10.07 4.95
N TRP A 297 -0.14 -10.79 3.85
CA TRP A 297 0.56 -12.06 3.85
C TRP A 297 2.02 -11.91 4.29
N ALA A 298 2.73 -10.93 3.73
CA ALA A 298 4.13 -10.67 4.05
C ALA A 298 4.29 -10.19 5.51
N LEU A 299 3.44 -9.27 5.95
CA LEU A 299 3.60 -8.57 7.24
C LEU A 299 2.93 -9.29 8.41
N CYS A 300 1.76 -9.90 8.20
CA CYS A 300 0.96 -10.49 9.28
C CYS A 300 1.02 -12.03 9.29
N CYS A 301 1.13 -12.68 8.14
CA CYS A 301 1.19 -14.15 8.05
C CYS A 301 2.63 -14.71 8.10
N GLY A 302 3.64 -13.84 8.17
CA GLY A 302 5.05 -14.25 8.16
C GLY A 302 5.51 -14.82 6.81
N ASN A 303 4.82 -14.47 5.73
CA ASN A 303 5.15 -14.86 4.35
C ASN A 303 5.30 -16.38 4.15
N ALA A 304 4.44 -17.18 4.78
CA ALA A 304 4.46 -18.63 4.62
C ALA A 304 4.11 -19.06 3.17
N PRO A 305 4.57 -20.23 2.68
CA PRO A 305 5.56 -21.10 3.29
C PRO A 305 6.97 -20.49 3.26
N THR A 306 7.80 -20.87 4.24
CA THR A 306 9.23 -20.49 4.32
C THR A 306 10.16 -21.70 4.36
N SER A 307 9.62 -22.92 4.50
CA SER A 307 10.37 -24.15 4.70
C SER A 307 10.64 -24.96 3.43
N LEU A 308 10.07 -24.58 2.28
CA LEU A 308 10.32 -25.27 1.00
C LEU A 308 11.61 -24.74 0.34
N SER A 309 11.93 -25.25 -0.85
CA SER A 309 13.00 -24.66 -1.68
C SER A 309 12.66 -23.20 -2.05
N PRO A 310 13.66 -22.33 -2.31
CA PRO A 310 13.39 -20.93 -2.65
C PRO A 310 12.41 -20.75 -3.82
N ALA A 311 12.55 -21.54 -4.88
CA ALA A 311 11.64 -21.48 -6.03
C ALA A 311 10.21 -21.90 -5.65
N MET A 312 10.06 -22.99 -4.90
CA MET A 312 8.74 -23.47 -4.47
C MET A 312 8.07 -22.50 -3.50
N ASN A 313 8.80 -21.89 -2.57
CA ASN A 313 8.26 -20.87 -1.68
C ASN A 313 7.71 -19.68 -2.48
N ARG A 314 8.47 -19.16 -3.45
CA ARG A 314 8.05 -18.04 -4.31
C ARG A 314 6.79 -18.37 -5.10
N ILE A 315 6.76 -19.52 -5.76
CA ILE A 315 5.61 -19.97 -6.56
C ILE A 315 4.37 -20.15 -5.66
N ALA A 316 4.53 -20.82 -4.52
CA ALA A 316 3.42 -21.08 -3.60
C ALA A 316 2.85 -19.76 -3.04
N ARG A 317 3.71 -18.86 -2.55
CA ARG A 317 3.28 -17.55 -2.04
C ARG A 317 2.58 -16.74 -3.13
N PHE A 318 3.12 -16.70 -4.34
CA PHE A 318 2.50 -16.01 -5.48
C PHE A 318 1.08 -16.54 -5.76
N ILE A 319 0.93 -17.87 -5.86
CA ILE A 319 -0.37 -18.50 -6.09
C ILE A 319 -1.33 -18.17 -4.95
N ILE A 320 -0.90 -18.34 -3.69
CA ILE A 320 -1.73 -18.09 -2.51
C ILE A 320 -2.23 -16.64 -2.51
N THR A 321 -1.33 -15.67 -2.66
CA THR A 321 -1.71 -14.25 -2.56
C THR A 321 -2.59 -13.80 -3.72
N TYR A 322 -2.34 -14.30 -4.94
CA TYR A 322 -3.18 -13.95 -6.10
C TYR A 322 -4.56 -14.60 -6.02
N VAL A 323 -4.65 -15.89 -5.63
CA VAL A 323 -5.94 -16.57 -5.47
C VAL A 323 -6.77 -15.92 -4.38
N LEU A 324 -6.16 -15.60 -3.23
CA LEU A 324 -6.84 -14.89 -2.15
C LEU A 324 -7.24 -13.47 -2.54
N GLY A 325 -6.40 -12.73 -3.27
CA GLY A 325 -6.73 -11.39 -3.77
C GLY A 325 -7.91 -11.39 -4.75
N ILE A 326 -7.92 -12.32 -5.70
CA ILE A 326 -9.05 -12.50 -6.64
C ILE A 326 -10.30 -12.93 -5.89
N GLY A 327 -10.18 -13.87 -4.94
CA GLY A 327 -11.30 -14.30 -4.10
C GLY A 327 -11.90 -13.15 -3.29
N ALA A 328 -11.05 -12.34 -2.65
CA ALA A 328 -11.47 -11.18 -1.89
C ALA A 328 -12.18 -10.14 -2.77
N PHE A 329 -11.65 -9.87 -3.97
CA PHE A 329 -12.32 -9.01 -4.96
C PHE A 329 -13.72 -9.53 -5.31
N ILE A 330 -13.88 -10.84 -5.58
CA ILE A 330 -15.20 -11.41 -5.92
C ILE A 330 -16.18 -11.25 -4.75
N VAL A 331 -15.76 -11.60 -3.53
CA VAL A 331 -16.59 -11.48 -2.32
C VAL A 331 -16.98 -10.02 -2.08
N TYR A 332 -16.04 -9.10 -2.29
CA TYR A 332 -16.27 -7.68 -2.17
C TYR A 332 -17.34 -7.19 -3.13
N MET A 333 -17.13 -7.42 -4.44
CA MET A 333 -17.98 -6.89 -5.49
C MET A 333 -19.39 -7.47 -5.49
N LYS A 334 -19.55 -8.73 -5.07
CA LYS A 334 -20.85 -9.42 -5.09
C LYS A 334 -21.69 -9.27 -3.83
N TRP A 335 -21.07 -8.83 -2.72
CA TRP A 335 -21.75 -8.81 -1.43
C TRP A 335 -21.28 -7.66 -0.54
N PHE A 336 -20.02 -7.67 -0.12
CA PHE A 336 -19.56 -6.82 0.99
C PHE A 336 -19.72 -5.32 0.68
N ALA A 337 -19.40 -4.90 -0.54
CA ALA A 337 -19.49 -3.50 -0.94
C ALA A 337 -20.90 -2.94 -0.81
N VAL A 338 -21.89 -3.65 -1.35
CA VAL A 338 -23.27 -3.16 -1.42
C VAL A 338 -24.02 -3.40 -0.10
N GLU A 339 -23.90 -4.60 0.47
CA GLU A 339 -24.70 -5.03 1.62
C GLU A 339 -24.10 -4.59 2.97
N VAL A 340 -22.78 -4.36 3.04
CA VAL A 340 -22.10 -4.06 4.32
C VAL A 340 -21.54 -2.64 4.34
N LEU A 341 -20.93 -2.20 3.24
CA LEU A 341 -20.36 -0.84 3.12
C LEU A 341 -21.33 0.18 2.52
N HIS A 342 -22.47 -0.29 1.99
CA HIS A 342 -23.50 0.52 1.37
C HIS A 342 -23.03 1.34 0.16
N GLU A 343 -22.05 0.82 -0.56
CA GLU A 343 -21.58 1.42 -1.81
C GLU A 343 -22.59 1.23 -2.94
N ALA A 344 -22.45 2.05 -3.98
CA ALA A 344 -23.34 2.00 -5.13
C ALA A 344 -23.16 0.69 -5.92
N ALA A 345 -24.29 0.02 -6.18
CA ALA A 345 -24.34 -1.09 -7.12
C ALA A 345 -24.16 -0.58 -8.57
N ILE A 346 -23.42 -1.34 -9.39
CA ILE A 346 -23.32 -1.08 -10.84
C ILE A 346 -24.52 -1.74 -11.53
N VAL A 347 -24.75 -3.00 -11.20
CA VAL A 347 -25.94 -3.79 -11.52
C VAL A 347 -26.40 -4.51 -10.24
N PRO A 348 -27.67 -4.97 -10.18
CA PRO A 348 -28.13 -5.75 -9.03
C PRO A 348 -27.17 -6.91 -8.72
N GLY A 349 -26.68 -6.99 -7.47
CA GLY A 349 -25.75 -8.05 -7.04
C GLY A 349 -24.28 -7.87 -7.47
N PHE A 350 -23.90 -6.73 -8.06
CA PHE A 350 -22.50 -6.43 -8.38
C PHE A 350 -22.21 -4.92 -8.34
N GLY A 351 -21.28 -4.49 -7.49
CA GLY A 351 -20.84 -3.10 -7.42
C GLY A 351 -19.88 -2.79 -6.29
N GLY A 352 -19.57 -1.51 -6.13
CA GLY A 352 -18.59 -1.01 -5.18
C GLY A 352 -17.39 -0.29 -5.81
N ASP A 353 -16.59 0.32 -4.95
CA ASP A 353 -15.32 0.99 -5.24
C ASP A 353 -14.18 0.38 -4.41
N PRO A 354 -13.57 -0.73 -4.87
CA PRO A 354 -12.50 -1.40 -4.15
C PRO A 354 -11.34 -0.47 -3.72
N LEU A 355 -10.95 0.51 -4.53
CA LEU A 355 -9.85 1.42 -4.22
C LEU A 355 -10.05 2.11 -2.88
N THR A 356 -11.21 2.74 -2.64
CA THR A 356 -11.43 3.53 -1.41
C THR A 356 -11.41 2.64 -0.16
N TRP A 357 -12.12 1.51 -0.15
CA TRP A 357 -12.15 0.61 1.00
C TRP A 357 -10.79 -0.08 1.24
N VAL A 358 -10.17 -0.59 0.19
CA VAL A 358 -8.96 -1.41 0.34
C VAL A 358 -7.74 -0.53 0.64
N ASP A 359 -7.69 0.71 0.14
CA ASP A 359 -6.65 1.65 0.57
C ASP A 359 -6.84 2.04 2.04
N LEU A 360 -8.08 2.12 2.56
CA LEU A 360 -8.31 2.27 4.00
C LEU A 360 -7.80 1.06 4.79
N LEU A 361 -8.01 -0.17 4.29
CA LEU A 361 -7.41 -1.36 4.89
C LEU A 361 -5.89 -1.28 4.87
N ASN A 362 -5.28 -0.86 3.76
CA ASN A 362 -3.84 -0.71 3.62
C ASN A 362 -3.28 0.35 4.60
N LEU A 363 -3.96 1.51 4.73
CA LEU A 363 -3.57 2.55 5.68
C LEU A 363 -3.55 2.01 7.11
N ILE A 364 -4.64 1.38 7.55
CA ILE A 364 -4.75 0.85 8.91
C ILE A 364 -3.77 -0.30 9.14
N LEU A 365 -3.57 -1.18 8.16
CA LEU A 365 -2.56 -2.23 8.19
C LEU A 365 -1.18 -1.64 8.41
N LEU A 366 -0.77 -0.65 7.61
CA LEU A 366 0.55 -0.05 7.72
C LEU A 366 0.73 0.72 9.03
N ILE A 367 -0.29 1.41 9.53
CA ILE A 367 -0.24 2.04 10.86
C ILE A 367 -0.04 0.98 11.94
N PHE A 368 -0.85 -0.08 11.92
CA PHE A 368 -0.80 -1.13 12.94
C PHE A 368 0.55 -1.85 12.96
N VAL A 369 1.09 -2.15 11.77
CA VAL A 369 2.36 -2.87 11.62
C VAL A 369 3.56 -1.95 11.84
N CYS A 370 3.65 -0.84 11.10
CA CYS A 370 4.85 -0.01 11.07
C CYS A 370 4.93 0.97 12.24
N TYR A 371 3.81 1.51 12.71
CA TYR A 371 3.81 2.53 13.76
C TYR A 371 3.57 1.93 15.14
N PHE A 372 2.64 0.98 15.26
CA PHE A 372 2.34 0.32 16.53
C PHE A 372 3.14 -0.96 16.74
N GLY A 373 3.79 -1.53 15.72
CA GLY A 373 4.59 -2.75 15.87
C GLY A 373 3.77 -3.93 16.41
N PHE A 374 2.50 -4.03 16.00
CA PHE A 374 1.52 -5.00 16.52
C PHE A 374 1.15 -4.82 18.01
N PHE A 375 1.28 -3.61 18.57
CA PHE A 375 0.99 -3.35 19.98
C PHE A 375 -0.30 -4.03 20.49
N GLY A 376 -0.17 -4.82 21.57
CA GLY A 376 -1.26 -5.58 22.17
C GLY A 376 -1.33 -7.05 21.75
N ILE A 377 -0.68 -7.46 20.65
CA ILE A 377 -0.56 -8.86 20.23
C ILE A 377 0.90 -9.20 19.89
N SER A 378 1.32 -10.42 20.19
CA SER A 378 2.66 -10.88 19.84
C SER A 378 2.64 -12.31 19.33
N LYS A 379 3.52 -12.60 18.38
CA LYS A 379 3.70 -13.96 17.87
C LYS A 379 4.58 -14.74 18.84
N LYS A 380 4.10 -15.89 19.31
CA LYS A 380 4.92 -16.85 20.06
C LYS A 380 6.13 -17.23 19.20
N GLN A 381 7.33 -16.93 19.67
CA GLN A 381 8.53 -17.52 19.10
C GLN A 381 8.46 -19.01 19.39
N GLY A 382 8.45 -19.84 18.34
CA GLY A 382 8.50 -21.28 18.52
C GLY A 382 9.76 -21.62 19.31
N THR A 383 9.61 -22.37 20.41
CA THR A 383 10.72 -23.13 20.98
C THR A 383 11.20 -24.05 19.87
N ASN A 384 12.37 -23.75 19.31
CA ASN A 384 13.13 -24.75 18.58
C ASN A 384 13.33 -25.90 19.57
N VAL A 385 12.69 -27.05 19.31
CA VAL A 385 13.05 -28.33 19.91
C VAL A 385 13.97 -29.02 18.91
#